data_AF-A0A7C9EI47-F1
#
_entry.id   AF-A0A7C9EI47-F1
#
_cell.length_a   1.000
_cell.length_b   1.000
_cell.length_c   1.000
_cell.angle_alpha   90.00
_cell.angle_beta   90.00
_cell.angle_gamma   90.00
#
_symmetry.space_group_name_H-M   'P 1'
#
loop_
_entity.id
_entity.type
_entity.pdbx_description
1 polymer ?
#
loop_
_entity_poly.entity_id
_entity_poly.type
_entity_poly.pdbx_seq_one_letter_code
_entity_poly.pdbx_strand_id
1 'polypeptide(L)'
;APRFNAMLLFPEHRYYGESTPYGSKEEAYRNATTLSYLTTEQAIADFAVLVRKLKRKLSAQNCPVVLFGGSYGGMLAAWMRLKYPHVAIGALASSAPVLQFEDIVPPETFYDIVSNDFKRESASCFDTIKASWSALESEGQKADGLTLLAEKFHLCGELNSTQPIVDWLSSAYSYLAM
;
A
#
# COMPACT_ATOMS: atom_id res chain seq x y z
N ALA A 1 -20.41 6.99 10.63
CA ALA A 1 -20.63 6.89 12.09
C ALA A 1 -21.87 7.61 12.59
N PRO A 2 -22.12 8.91 12.30
CA PRO A 2 -23.26 9.64 12.89
C PRO A 2 -24.62 8.99 12.63
N ARG A 3 -24.89 8.54 11.39
CA ARG A 3 -26.12 7.83 11.02
C ARG A 3 -26.39 6.57 11.84
N PHE A 4 -25.34 5.90 12.34
CA PHE A 4 -25.44 4.66 13.11
C PHE A 4 -25.23 4.87 14.61
N ASN A 5 -25.07 6.13 15.06
CA ASN A 5 -24.67 6.47 16.41
C ASN A 5 -23.50 5.60 16.92
N ALA A 6 -22.49 5.41 16.06
CA ALA A 6 -21.40 4.46 16.29
C ALA A 6 -20.15 5.15 16.84
N MET A 7 -19.48 4.51 17.79
CA MET A 7 -18.12 4.86 18.19
C MET A 7 -17.14 4.52 17.06
N LEU A 8 -16.19 5.41 16.81
CA LEU A 8 -15.08 5.18 15.88
C LEU A 8 -13.82 4.78 16.65
N LEU A 9 -13.12 3.77 16.14
CA LEU A 9 -11.84 3.31 16.64
C LEU A 9 -10.89 3.12 15.46
N PHE A 10 -9.75 3.81 15.50
CA PHE A 10 -8.67 3.67 14.53
C PHE A 10 -7.45 3.10 15.24
N PRO A 11 -7.33 1.77 15.33
CA PRO A 11 -6.17 1.16 15.96
C PRO A 11 -4.98 1.22 15.01
N GLU A 12 -3.84 1.68 15.52
CA GLU A 12 -2.61 1.73 14.75
C GLU A 12 -1.97 0.33 14.66
N HIS A 13 -1.40 0.02 13.50
CA HIS A 13 -0.77 -1.27 13.25
C HIS A 13 0.58 -1.36 13.96
N ARG A 14 0.88 -2.51 14.58
CA ARG A 14 2.19 -2.75 15.20
C ARG A 14 3.34 -2.44 14.21
N TYR A 15 4.43 -1.86 14.73
CA TYR A 15 5.60 -1.36 13.99
C TYR A 15 5.38 -0.10 13.15
N TYR A 16 4.16 0.43 13.05
CA TYR A 16 3.89 1.69 12.35
C TYR A 16 3.61 2.79 13.36
N GLY A 17 3.95 4.02 12.98
CA GLY A 17 3.72 5.22 13.80
C GLY A 17 4.36 5.12 15.19
N GLU A 18 3.55 5.30 16.22
CA GLU A 18 3.93 5.26 17.63
C GLU A 18 3.77 3.85 18.24
N SER A 19 3.07 2.95 17.54
CA SER A 19 2.81 1.57 17.95
C SER A 19 4.00 0.66 17.66
N THR A 20 5.18 1.05 18.16
CA THR A 20 6.45 0.36 17.90
C THR A 20 6.83 -0.53 19.09
N PRO A 21 6.95 -1.86 18.90
CA PRO A 21 7.47 -2.76 19.92
C PRO A 21 8.92 -2.39 20.30
N TYR A 22 9.40 -2.86 21.45
CA TYR A 22 10.79 -2.61 21.90
C TYR A 22 11.17 -1.16 22.17
N GLY A 23 10.20 -0.23 22.17
CA GLY A 23 10.37 1.15 22.63
C GLY A 23 10.94 2.12 21.60
N SER A 24 11.60 1.66 20.54
CA SER A 24 12.03 2.52 19.43
C SER A 24 12.03 1.79 18.09
N LYS A 25 11.97 2.55 16.99
CA LYS A 25 12.02 1.98 15.63
C LYS A 25 13.38 1.36 15.34
N GLU A 26 14.44 1.98 15.82
CA GLU A 26 15.81 1.48 15.65
C GLU A 26 15.95 0.07 16.24
N GLU A 27 15.38 -0.17 17.43
CA GLU A 27 15.44 -1.49 18.05
C GLU A 27 14.46 -2.48 17.40
N ALA A 28 13.23 -2.04 17.12
CA ALA A 28 12.21 -2.88 16.50
C ALA A 28 12.64 -3.42 15.12
N TYR A 29 13.40 -2.63 14.36
CA TYR A 29 13.87 -2.97 13.02
C TYR A 29 15.34 -3.44 12.98
N ARG A 30 15.97 -3.62 14.15
CA ARG A 30 17.41 -3.93 14.27
C ARG A 30 17.82 -5.22 13.54
N ASN A 31 17.03 -6.28 13.65
CA ASN A 31 17.36 -7.60 13.09
C ASN A 31 16.11 -8.48 12.92
N ALA A 32 16.27 -9.63 12.25
CA ALA A 32 15.18 -10.57 12.00
C ALA A 32 14.45 -11.04 13.27
N THR A 33 15.14 -11.13 14.41
CA THR A 33 14.53 -11.53 15.69
C THR A 33 13.57 -10.46 16.20
N THR A 34 13.98 -9.19 16.21
CA THR A 34 13.10 -8.09 16.66
C THR A 34 12.00 -7.79 15.64
N LEU A 35 12.23 -8.05 14.36
CA LEU A 35 11.23 -7.95 13.28
C LEU A 35 10.24 -9.13 13.24
N SER A 36 10.54 -10.26 13.90
CA SER A 36 9.74 -11.50 13.78
C SER A 36 8.28 -11.37 14.20
N TYR A 37 7.92 -10.34 14.98
CA TYR A 37 6.54 -10.08 15.39
C TYR A 37 5.78 -9.14 14.45
N LEU A 38 6.40 -8.64 13.39
CA LEU A 38 5.76 -7.89 12.32
C LEU A 38 5.09 -8.86 11.34
N THR A 39 3.96 -9.44 11.76
CA THR A 39 3.15 -10.33 10.92
C THR A 39 1.68 -9.92 10.93
N THR A 40 0.96 -10.33 9.88
CA THR A 40 -0.48 -10.11 9.72
C THR A 40 -1.29 -10.75 10.85
N GLU A 41 -0.99 -11.99 11.23
CA GLU A 41 -1.68 -12.75 12.28
C GLU A 41 -1.61 -12.02 13.62
N GLN A 42 -0.41 -11.53 13.90
CA GLN A 42 -0.08 -10.76 15.08
C GLN A 42 -0.84 -9.42 15.11
N ALA A 43 -0.88 -8.68 14.00
CA ALA A 43 -1.64 -7.43 13.91
C ALA A 43 -3.15 -7.63 14.11
N ILE A 44 -3.76 -8.64 13.47
CA ILE A 44 -5.20 -8.91 13.65
C ILE A 44 -5.53 -9.43 15.05
N ALA A 45 -4.58 -10.11 15.71
CA ALA A 45 -4.70 -10.50 17.11
C ALA A 45 -4.69 -9.27 18.06
N ASP A 46 -3.84 -8.28 17.80
CA ASP A 46 -3.84 -7.01 18.56
C ASP A 46 -5.20 -6.32 18.49
N PHE A 47 -5.75 -6.20 17.29
CA PHE A 47 -7.06 -5.58 17.08
C PHE A 47 -8.17 -6.36 17.80
N ALA A 48 -8.14 -7.69 17.75
CA ALA A 48 -9.11 -8.52 18.47
C ALA A 48 -9.03 -8.33 19.99
N VAL A 49 -7.83 -8.29 20.56
CA VAL A 49 -7.61 -8.06 22.00
C VAL A 49 -8.07 -6.65 22.39
N LEU A 50 -7.70 -5.64 21.59
CA LEU A 50 -8.07 -4.25 21.82
C LEU A 50 -9.59 -4.07 21.84
N VAL A 51 -10.29 -4.56 20.82
CA VAL A 51 -11.77 -4.48 20.74
C VAL A 51 -12.40 -5.14 21.97
N ARG A 52 -11.95 -6.34 22.35
CA ARG A 52 -12.49 -7.04 23.53
C ARG A 52 -12.23 -6.28 24.82
N LYS A 53 -11.03 -5.70 24.99
CA LYS A 53 -10.66 -4.91 26.17
C LYS A 53 -11.48 -3.63 26.25
N LEU A 54 -11.67 -2.94 25.13
CA LEU A 54 -12.45 -1.70 25.05
C LEU A 54 -13.92 -1.95 25.35
N LYS A 55 -14.53 -3.00 24.76
CA LYS A 55 -15.91 -3.38 25.05
C LYS A 55 -16.13 -3.68 26.53
N ARG A 56 -15.16 -4.33 27.21
CA ARG A 56 -15.22 -4.54 28.66
C ARG A 56 -15.15 -3.24 29.45
N LYS A 57 -14.19 -2.37 29.11
CA LYS A 57 -13.98 -1.09 29.80
C LYS A 57 -15.20 -0.15 29.69
N LEU A 58 -15.93 -0.22 28.59
CA LEU A 58 -17.07 0.65 28.29
C LEU A 58 -18.43 -0.01 28.55
N SER A 59 -18.48 -1.21 29.15
CA SER A 59 -19.72 -1.97 29.35
C SER A 59 -20.53 -2.17 28.05
N ALA A 60 -19.82 -2.36 26.94
CA ALA A 60 -20.36 -2.42 25.58
C ALA A 60 -20.30 -3.84 25.00
N GLN A 61 -20.39 -4.89 25.82
CA GLN A 61 -20.19 -6.29 25.42
C GLN A 61 -21.13 -6.72 24.28
N ASN A 62 -22.36 -6.20 24.25
CA ASN A 62 -23.37 -6.53 23.24
C ASN A 62 -23.31 -5.62 22.00
N CYS A 63 -22.48 -4.57 21.99
CA CYS A 63 -22.39 -3.67 20.84
C CYS A 63 -21.76 -4.41 19.64
N PRO A 64 -22.37 -4.35 18.45
CA PRO A 64 -21.80 -4.93 17.25
C PRO A 64 -20.54 -4.17 16.82
N VAL A 65 -19.60 -4.87 16.19
CA VAL A 65 -18.37 -4.28 15.64
C VAL A 65 -18.33 -4.57 14.15
N VAL A 66 -18.10 -3.53 13.35
CA VAL A 66 -17.89 -3.64 11.90
C VAL A 66 -16.49 -3.14 11.60
N LEU A 67 -15.72 -3.93 10.87
CA LEU A 67 -14.35 -3.61 10.48
C LEU A 67 -14.35 -2.77 9.21
N PHE A 68 -13.41 -1.85 9.10
CA PHE A 68 -13.21 -1.01 7.93
C PHE A 68 -11.73 -0.98 7.60
N GLY A 69 -11.39 -1.03 6.31
CA GLY A 69 -10.02 -0.84 5.85
C GLY A 69 -9.92 -0.65 4.35
N GLY A 70 -8.90 0.08 3.93
CA GLY A 70 -8.52 0.28 2.53
C GLY A 70 -7.18 -0.39 2.22
N SER A 71 -6.97 -0.87 0.99
CA SER A 71 -5.71 -1.49 0.56
C SER A 71 -5.32 -2.65 1.50
N TYR A 72 -4.08 -2.69 2.01
CA TYR A 72 -3.65 -3.65 3.03
C TYR A 72 -4.55 -3.63 4.28
N GLY A 73 -5.02 -2.46 4.72
CA GLY A 73 -5.99 -2.37 5.82
C GLY A 73 -7.31 -3.08 5.49
N GLY A 74 -7.72 -3.08 4.23
CA GLY A 74 -8.89 -3.84 3.76
C GLY A 74 -8.65 -5.35 3.79
N MET A 75 -7.44 -5.80 3.44
CA MET A 75 -7.03 -7.20 3.58
C MET A 75 -7.08 -7.63 5.05
N LEU A 76 -6.55 -6.80 5.96
CA LEU A 76 -6.65 -7.02 7.41
C LEU A 76 -8.10 -7.10 7.89
N ALA A 77 -8.98 -6.21 7.43
CA ALA A 77 -10.40 -6.23 7.80
C ALA A 77 -11.09 -7.54 7.34
N ALA A 78 -10.83 -7.96 6.10
CA ALA A 78 -11.36 -9.22 5.56
C ALA A 78 -10.83 -10.43 6.34
N TRP A 79 -9.52 -10.52 6.54
CA TRP A 79 -8.89 -11.64 7.25
C TRP A 79 -9.26 -11.68 8.72
N MET A 80 -9.38 -10.54 9.39
CA MET A 80 -9.85 -10.50 10.78
C MET A 80 -11.31 -10.94 10.89
N ARG A 81 -12.19 -10.58 9.94
CA ARG A 81 -13.56 -11.12 9.93
C ARG A 81 -13.58 -12.63 9.73
N LEU A 82 -12.71 -13.17 8.87
CA LEU A 82 -12.59 -14.63 8.65
C LEU A 82 -12.05 -15.37 9.88
N LYS A 83 -11.01 -14.85 10.53
CA LYS A 83 -10.33 -15.51 11.67
C LYS A 83 -10.97 -15.25 13.03
N TYR A 84 -11.61 -14.09 13.20
CA TYR A 84 -12.26 -13.67 14.44
C TYR A 84 -13.74 -13.29 14.23
N PRO A 85 -14.59 -14.18 13.66
CA PRO A 85 -15.99 -13.87 13.39
C PRO A 85 -16.82 -13.63 14.67
N HIS A 86 -16.31 -14.05 15.82
CA HIS A 86 -16.89 -13.81 17.15
C HIS A 86 -16.58 -12.41 17.71
N VAL A 87 -15.66 -11.65 17.09
CA VAL A 87 -15.27 -10.29 17.53
C VAL A 87 -16.01 -9.21 16.75
N ALA A 88 -16.14 -9.37 15.43
CA ALA A 88 -16.77 -8.40 14.54
C ALA A 88 -17.78 -9.09 13.64
N ILE A 89 -18.94 -8.46 13.43
CA ILE A 89 -20.08 -9.02 12.69
C ILE A 89 -19.95 -8.87 11.16
N GLY A 90 -19.04 -8.03 10.69
CA GLY A 90 -18.81 -7.78 9.27
C GLY A 90 -17.55 -6.95 9.03
N ALA A 91 -17.15 -6.85 7.76
CA ALA A 91 -16.01 -6.05 7.32
C ALA A 91 -16.32 -5.37 5.99
N LEU A 92 -15.93 -4.10 5.86
CA LEU A 92 -15.81 -3.40 4.59
C LEU A 92 -14.32 -3.38 4.19
N ALA A 93 -13.97 -4.22 3.22
CA ALA A 93 -12.62 -4.35 2.67
C ALA A 93 -12.54 -3.57 1.35
N SER A 94 -12.23 -2.28 1.43
CA SER A 94 -12.21 -1.38 0.26
C SER A 94 -10.90 -1.54 -0.51
N SER A 95 -10.98 -1.78 -1.82
CA SER A 95 -9.81 -1.92 -2.72
C SER A 95 -8.73 -2.85 -2.13
N ALA A 96 -9.14 -3.97 -1.54
CA ALA A 96 -8.25 -4.91 -0.88
C ALA A 96 -7.77 -5.98 -1.88
N PRO A 97 -6.48 -5.99 -2.27
CA PRO A 97 -5.97 -6.93 -3.27
C PRO A 97 -5.71 -8.32 -2.67
N VAL A 98 -6.75 -8.95 -2.09
CA VAL A 98 -6.65 -10.26 -1.41
C VAL A 98 -6.27 -11.42 -2.33
N LEU A 99 -6.35 -11.22 -3.66
CA LEU A 99 -5.99 -12.20 -4.69
C LEU A 99 -4.61 -11.91 -5.33
N GLN A 100 -3.92 -10.83 -4.96
CA GLN A 100 -2.65 -10.44 -5.58
C GLN A 100 -1.47 -11.23 -4.97
N PHE A 101 -1.53 -12.55 -5.05
CA PHE A 101 -0.53 -13.47 -4.49
C PHE A 101 -0.23 -14.61 -5.46
N GLU A 102 1.02 -15.05 -5.44
CA GLU A 102 1.50 -16.23 -6.16
C GLU A 102 1.08 -16.22 -7.64
N ASP A 103 0.37 -17.24 -8.09
CA ASP A 103 -0.12 -17.43 -9.45
C ASP A 103 -1.65 -17.22 -9.58
N ILE A 104 -2.29 -16.62 -8.57
CA ILE A 104 -3.75 -16.40 -8.57
C ILE A 104 -4.16 -15.38 -9.66
N VAL A 105 -3.34 -14.35 -9.88
CA VAL A 105 -3.54 -13.34 -10.93
C VAL A 105 -2.23 -13.12 -11.69
N PRO A 106 -2.28 -12.78 -13.00
CA PRO A 106 -1.08 -12.50 -13.77
C PRO A 106 -0.25 -11.35 -13.17
N PRO A 107 1.10 -11.44 -13.15
CA PRO A 107 1.96 -10.42 -12.54
C PRO A 107 1.85 -9.05 -13.19
N GLU A 108 1.51 -8.99 -14.48
CA GLU A 108 1.32 -7.77 -15.26
C GLU A 108 0.02 -7.01 -14.92
N THR A 109 -0.94 -7.65 -14.23
CA THR A 109 -2.30 -7.13 -14.01
C THR A 109 -2.31 -5.70 -13.47
N PHE A 110 -1.43 -5.39 -12.51
CA PHE A 110 -1.36 -4.05 -11.93
C PHE A 110 -0.98 -3.00 -12.98
N TYR A 111 0.10 -3.23 -13.74
CA TYR A 111 0.60 -2.26 -14.72
C TYR A 111 -0.27 -2.20 -15.98
N ASP A 112 -0.97 -3.29 -16.33
CA ASP A 112 -1.98 -3.28 -17.38
C ASP A 112 -3.17 -2.39 -17.01
N ILE A 113 -3.63 -2.44 -15.76
CA ILE A 113 -4.70 -1.55 -15.28
C ILE A 113 -4.23 -0.10 -15.27
N VAL A 114 -3.06 0.20 -14.70
CA VAL A 114 -2.47 1.55 -14.73
C VAL A 114 -2.40 2.08 -16.16
N SER A 115 -1.84 1.29 -17.08
CA SER A 115 -1.75 1.63 -18.50
C SER A 115 -3.10 1.91 -19.14
N ASN A 116 -4.12 1.12 -18.79
CA ASN A 116 -5.47 1.27 -19.29
C ASN A 116 -6.18 2.51 -18.73
N ASP A 117 -5.86 2.97 -17.52
CA ASP A 117 -6.40 4.24 -16.99
C ASP A 117 -5.96 5.42 -17.87
N PHE A 118 -4.67 5.53 -18.19
CA PHE A 118 -4.19 6.58 -19.11
C PHE A 118 -4.77 6.43 -20.52
N LYS A 119 -4.91 5.20 -21.01
CA LYS A 119 -5.50 4.92 -22.33
C LYS A 119 -6.97 5.30 -22.40
N ARG A 120 -7.72 5.06 -21.32
CA ARG A 120 -9.14 5.43 -21.20
C ARG A 120 -9.31 6.94 -21.28
N GLU A 121 -8.43 7.70 -20.61
CA GLU A 121 -8.49 9.15 -20.64
C GLU A 121 -8.02 9.72 -22.00
N SER A 122 -6.96 9.16 -22.59
CA SER A 122 -6.51 9.55 -23.93
C SER A 122 -5.60 8.51 -24.59
N ALA A 123 -5.98 8.08 -25.80
CA ALA A 123 -5.14 7.22 -26.63
C ALA A 123 -3.77 7.86 -26.93
N SER A 124 -3.73 9.18 -27.23
CA SER A 124 -2.48 9.88 -27.50
C SER A 124 -1.60 10.00 -26.25
N CYS A 125 -2.19 10.13 -25.07
CA CYS A 125 -1.45 10.11 -23.80
C CYS A 125 -0.77 8.75 -23.60
N PHE A 126 -1.54 7.67 -23.71
CA PHE A 126 -1.02 6.31 -23.62
C PHE A 126 0.10 6.03 -24.64
N ASP A 127 -0.11 6.38 -25.91
CA ASP A 127 0.89 6.15 -26.96
C ASP A 127 2.16 6.99 -26.75
N THR A 128 2.03 8.22 -26.22
CA THR A 128 3.16 9.07 -25.87
C THR A 128 3.97 8.51 -24.71
N ILE A 129 3.29 8.06 -23.64
CA ILE A 129 3.95 7.41 -22.49
C ILE A 129 4.68 6.15 -22.97
N LYS A 130 4.00 5.31 -23.76
CA LYS A 130 4.56 4.08 -24.32
C LYS A 130 5.81 4.34 -25.17
N ALA A 131 5.78 5.35 -26.03
CA ALA A 131 6.93 5.72 -26.87
C ALA A 131 8.06 6.39 -26.08
N SER A 132 7.76 7.02 -24.94
CA SER A 132 8.76 7.73 -24.13
C SER A 132 9.85 6.80 -23.58
N TRP A 133 9.52 5.54 -23.29
CA TRP A 133 10.46 4.58 -22.71
C TRP A 133 11.65 4.30 -23.63
N SER A 134 11.40 4.00 -24.90
CA SER A 134 12.47 3.78 -25.88
C SER A 134 13.20 5.07 -26.24
N ALA A 135 12.50 6.22 -26.21
CA ALA A 135 13.13 7.52 -26.42
C ALA A 135 14.14 7.85 -25.31
N LEU A 136 13.81 7.57 -24.04
CA LEU A 136 14.72 7.74 -22.92
C LEU A 136 15.96 6.84 -23.06
N GLU A 137 15.76 5.56 -23.35
CA GLU A 137 16.86 4.61 -23.53
C GLU A 137 17.78 5.01 -24.71
N SER A 138 17.20 5.35 -25.86
CA SER A 138 17.95 5.76 -27.03
C SER A 138 18.74 7.06 -26.80
N GLU A 139 18.18 8.01 -26.06
CA GLU A 139 18.90 9.23 -25.70
C GLU A 139 20.05 8.92 -24.74
N GLY A 140 19.81 8.12 -23.70
CA GLY A 140 20.83 7.77 -22.71
C GLY A 140 22.05 7.01 -23.26
N GLN A 141 21.96 6.39 -24.43
CA GLN A 141 23.08 5.72 -25.10
C GLN A 141 24.01 6.67 -25.88
N LYS A 142 23.64 7.94 -26.03
CA LYS A 142 24.48 8.95 -26.71
C LYS A 142 25.56 9.49 -25.77
N ALA A 143 26.64 10.00 -26.34
CA ALA A 143 27.81 10.50 -25.58
C ALA A 143 27.46 11.52 -24.48
N ASP A 144 26.58 12.48 -24.78
CA ASP A 144 26.13 13.51 -23.83
C ASP A 144 24.65 13.34 -23.42
N GLY A 145 24.06 12.18 -23.73
CA GLY A 145 22.63 11.95 -23.59
C GLY A 145 22.13 11.97 -22.15
N LEU A 146 22.90 11.39 -21.23
CA LEU A 146 22.57 11.38 -19.80
C LEU A 146 22.61 12.79 -19.19
N THR A 147 23.59 13.61 -19.57
CA THR A 147 23.66 15.03 -19.17
C THR A 147 22.45 15.79 -19.69
N LEU A 148 22.11 15.62 -20.97
CA LEU A 148 20.93 16.25 -21.57
C LEU A 148 19.63 15.82 -20.88
N LEU A 149 19.49 14.53 -20.53
CA LEU A 149 18.33 14.04 -19.80
C LEU A 149 18.26 14.65 -18.39
N ALA A 150 19.38 14.72 -17.67
CA ALA A 150 19.43 15.34 -16.36
C ALA A 150 18.98 16.81 -16.40
N GLU A 151 19.44 17.56 -17.40
CA GLU A 151 19.02 18.95 -17.63
C GLU A 151 17.53 19.06 -17.98
N LYS A 152 17.03 18.24 -18.92
CA LYS A 152 15.62 18.27 -19.34
C LYS A 152 14.67 17.94 -18.19
N PHE A 153 15.01 16.97 -17.36
CA PHE A 153 14.23 16.58 -16.19
C PHE A 153 14.52 17.45 -14.96
N HIS A 154 15.42 18.44 -15.07
CA HIS A 154 15.81 19.34 -13.99
C HIS A 154 16.26 18.59 -12.72
N LEU A 155 17.08 17.55 -12.90
CA LEU A 155 17.54 16.72 -11.81
C LEU A 155 18.61 17.42 -10.98
N CYS A 156 18.65 17.13 -9.67
CA CYS A 156 19.63 17.72 -8.76
C CYS A 156 21.04 17.14 -8.89
N GLY A 157 21.20 16.01 -9.57
CA GLY A 157 22.46 15.27 -9.66
C GLY A 157 22.65 14.62 -11.02
N GLU A 158 23.87 14.17 -11.27
CA GLU A 158 24.27 13.51 -12.52
C GLU A 158 23.69 12.10 -12.61
N LEU A 159 23.49 11.63 -13.85
CA LEU A 159 22.97 10.30 -14.16
C LEU A 159 24.08 9.37 -14.64
N ASN A 160 24.12 8.16 -14.06
CA ASN A 160 24.97 7.08 -14.54
C ASN A 160 24.23 6.10 -15.47
N SER A 161 22.89 6.19 -15.52
CA SER A 161 22.01 5.44 -16.41
C SER A 161 20.63 6.11 -16.49
N THR A 162 19.77 5.64 -17.39
CA THR A 162 18.37 6.11 -17.52
C THR A 162 17.43 5.49 -16.50
N GLN A 163 17.84 4.41 -15.82
CA GLN A 163 17.00 3.62 -14.92
C GLN A 163 16.35 4.46 -13.79
N PRO A 164 17.04 5.39 -13.13
CA PRO A 164 16.41 6.22 -12.09
C PRO A 164 15.24 7.06 -12.60
N ILE A 165 15.32 7.58 -13.83
CA ILE A 165 14.21 8.31 -14.47
C ILE A 165 13.07 7.33 -14.76
N VAL A 166 13.37 6.15 -15.32
CA VAL A 166 12.36 5.14 -15.65
C VAL A 166 11.62 4.67 -14.40
N ASP A 167 12.33 4.37 -13.32
CA ASP A 167 11.76 3.93 -12.04
C ASP A 167 10.87 5.01 -11.42
N TRP A 168 11.33 6.26 -11.46
CA TRP A 168 10.57 7.40 -10.94
C TRP A 168 9.30 7.64 -11.76
N LEU A 169 9.39 7.64 -13.10
CA LEU A 169 8.24 7.83 -13.97
C LEU A 169 7.22 6.68 -13.84
N SER A 170 7.69 5.44 -13.81
CA SER A 170 6.84 4.25 -13.60
C SER A 170 6.08 4.35 -12.28
N SER A 171 6.78 4.78 -11.22
CA SER A 171 6.18 5.05 -9.92
C SER A 171 5.16 6.20 -10.00
N ALA A 172 5.51 7.31 -10.67
CA ALA A 172 4.62 8.46 -10.83
C ALA A 172 3.31 8.10 -11.54
N TYR A 173 3.36 7.32 -12.62
CA TYR A 173 2.15 6.85 -13.31
C TYR A 173 1.31 5.92 -12.42
N SER A 174 1.96 5.05 -11.66
CA SER A 174 1.27 4.17 -10.70
C SER A 174 0.56 4.97 -9.61
N TYR A 175 1.22 5.98 -9.02
CA TYR A 175 0.63 6.86 -8.01
C TYR A 175 -0.52 7.72 -8.55
N LEU A 176 -0.46 8.14 -9.81
CA LEU A 176 -1.54 8.91 -10.44
C LEU A 176 -2.80 8.07 -10.73
N ALA A 177 -2.61 6.77 -10.99
CA ALA A 177 -3.72 5.85 -11.27
C ALA A 177 -4.41 5.34 -9.99
N MET A 178 -3.72 5.36 -8.85
CA MET A 178 -4.24 4.92 -7.54
C MET A 178 -5.07 6.00 -6.83
#